data_AF-A0A7V4N237-F1
#
_entry.id   AF-A0A7V4N237-F1
#
_cell.length_a   1.000
_cell.length_b   1.000
_cell.length_c   1.000
_cell.angle_alpha   90.00
_cell.angle_beta   90.00
_cell.angle_gamma   90.00
#
_symmetry.space_group_name_H-M   'P 1'
#
loop_
_entity.id
_entity.type
_entity.pdbx_description
1 polymer ?
#
loop_
_entity_poly.entity_id
_entity_poly.type
_entity_poly.pdbx_seq_one_letter_code
_entity_poly.pdbx_strand_id
1 'polypeptide(L)'
;MYMKNVLLAAVAGLLFCCQSPRGQMSSPVNEEGWIALFDGSSVEQWRGVNTDSFPGKGWKVEDGQLIVLGGGGDIITKEQYADFHLKAEFKLTPGSNSG
;
A
#
# COMPACT_ATOMS: atom_id res chain seq x y z
N MET A 1 37.25 -7.11 -61.05
CA MET A 1 36.38 -7.59 -59.95
C MET A 1 37.08 -7.31 -58.64
N TYR A 2 36.64 -6.29 -57.90
CA TYR A 2 37.21 -5.90 -56.61
C TYR A 2 36.18 -6.28 -55.54
N MET A 3 36.50 -7.23 -54.67
CA MET A 3 35.66 -7.57 -53.52
C MET A 3 36.08 -6.73 -52.32
N LYS A 4 35.13 -5.98 -51.76
CA LYS A 4 35.26 -5.24 -50.52
C LYS A 4 34.90 -6.16 -49.35
N ASN A 5 35.84 -6.34 -48.42
CA ASN A 5 35.57 -6.95 -47.12
C ASN A 5 34.77 -5.97 -46.26
N VAL A 6 33.67 -6.44 -45.66
CA VAL A 6 32.93 -5.70 -44.64
C VAL A 6 32.88 -6.58 -43.39
N LEU A 7 33.58 -6.15 -42.34
CA LEU A 7 33.40 -6.65 -40.98
C LEU A 7 32.03 -6.17 -40.47
N LEU A 8 31.23 -7.10 -39.93
CA LEU A 8 30.03 -6.77 -39.15
C LEU A 8 30.37 -6.86 -37.66
N ALA A 9 30.32 -5.72 -36.96
CA ALA A 9 30.40 -5.66 -35.51
C ALA A 9 29.03 -6.00 -34.90
N ALA A 10 29.00 -6.92 -33.94
CA ALA A 10 27.80 -7.24 -33.18
C ALA A 10 27.58 -6.16 -32.09
N VAL A 11 26.45 -5.45 -32.16
CA VAL A 11 26.02 -4.52 -31.11
C VAL A 11 25.18 -5.28 -30.08
N ALA A 12 25.66 -5.31 -28.84
CA ALA A 12 24.98 -5.91 -27.69
C ALA A 12 23.72 -5.09 -27.34
N GLY A 13 22.56 -5.74 -27.41
CA GLY A 13 21.29 -5.16 -26.98
C GLY A 13 21.19 -5.14 -25.46
N LEU A 14 21.37 -3.96 -24.85
CA LEU A 14 20.95 -3.66 -23.49
C LEU A 14 19.41 -3.65 -23.45
N LEU A 15 18.83 -4.75 -22.96
CA LEU A 15 17.43 -4.79 -22.51
C LEU A 15 17.29 -3.92 -21.26
N PHE A 16 17.05 -2.63 -21.48
CA PHE A 16 16.61 -1.71 -20.44
C PHE A 16 15.15 -2.06 -20.11
N CYS A 17 14.96 -3.04 -19.22
CA CYS A 17 13.65 -3.28 -18.61
C CYS A 17 13.26 -2.00 -17.86
N CYS A 18 12.21 -1.34 -18.35
CA CYS A 18 11.60 -0.19 -17.71
C CYS A 18 11.09 -0.60 -16.31
N GLN A 19 11.95 -0.53 -15.30
CA GLN A 19 11.51 -0.55 -13.92
C GLN A 19 11.00 0.85 -13.60
N SER A 20 9.70 1.03 -13.80
CA SER A 20 8.99 2.15 -13.18
C SER A 20 9.05 1.94 -11.67
N PRO A 21 9.63 2.84 -10.87
CA PRO A 21 9.48 2.78 -9.43
C PRO A 21 8.06 3.25 -9.11
N ARG A 22 7.08 2.34 -9.14
CA ARG A 22 5.88 2.58 -8.33
C ARG A 22 6.35 2.47 -6.89
N GLY A 23 6.27 3.56 -6.15
CA GLY A 23 6.44 3.55 -4.71
C GLY A 23 5.36 2.68 -4.09
N GLN A 24 5.59 1.37 -4.05
CA GLN A 24 4.82 0.44 -3.24
C GLN A 24 5.49 0.41 -1.88
N MET A 25 5.05 1.28 -0.98
CA MET A 25 5.22 1.02 0.45
C MET A 25 4.18 -0.02 0.84
N SER A 26 4.41 -1.27 0.40
CA SER A 26 3.73 -2.41 0.99
C SER A 26 4.37 -2.67 2.35
N SER A 27 3.57 -2.73 3.41
CA SER A 27 4.05 -3.23 4.70
C SER A 27 4.73 -4.60 4.49
N PRO A 28 5.78 -4.91 5.27
CA PRO A 28 6.48 -6.19 5.13
C PRO A 28 5.49 -7.34 5.30
N VAL A 29 5.57 -8.30 4.38
CA VAL A 29 4.81 -9.55 4.45
C VAL A 29 5.53 -10.46 5.45
N ASN A 30 4.81 -11.02 6.42
CA ASN A 30 5.41 -12.00 7.34
C ASN A 30 5.56 -13.40 6.69
N GLU A 31 6.18 -14.34 7.40
CA GLU A 31 6.42 -15.71 6.88
C GLU A 31 5.14 -16.49 6.54
N GLU A 32 4.02 -16.08 7.14
CA GLU A 32 2.69 -16.67 6.91
C GLU A 32 1.91 -15.97 5.78
N GLY A 33 2.47 -14.94 5.14
CA GLY A 33 1.83 -14.22 4.04
C GLY A 33 0.91 -13.07 4.47
N TRP A 34 0.90 -12.67 5.74
CA TRP A 34 0.09 -11.55 6.21
C TRP A 34 0.78 -10.21 5.97
N ILE A 35 -0.03 -9.22 5.55
CA ILE A 35 0.37 -7.82 5.44
C ILE A 35 -0.18 -7.07 6.64
N ALA A 36 0.70 -6.38 7.38
CA ALA A 36 0.27 -5.51 8.47
C ALA A 36 -0.36 -4.23 7.92
N LEU A 37 -1.69 -4.11 7.97
CA LEU A 37 -2.40 -2.88 7.61
C LEU A 37 -2.30 -1.80 8.70
N PHE A 38 -2.10 -2.21 9.95
CA PHE A 38 -1.86 -1.31 11.08
C PHE A 38 -0.88 -1.99 12.04
N ASP A 39 0.21 -1.30 12.38
CA ASP A 39 1.29 -1.82 13.23
C ASP A 39 1.21 -1.33 14.69
N GLY A 40 0.12 -0.63 15.03
CA GLY A 40 -0.05 0.03 16.33
C GLY A 40 0.29 1.51 16.34
N SER A 41 0.89 2.05 15.27
CA SER A 41 1.38 3.44 15.22
C SER A 41 1.10 4.15 13.90
N SER A 42 1.29 3.47 12.77
CA SER A 42 1.28 4.08 11.45
C SER A 42 -0.07 3.94 10.75
N VAL A 43 -0.55 5.04 10.17
CA VAL A 43 -1.74 5.08 9.29
C VAL A 43 -1.37 5.15 7.81
N GLU A 44 -0.12 4.90 7.45
CA GLU A 44 0.37 5.09 6.09
C GLU A 44 -0.32 4.20 5.06
N GLN A 45 -0.89 3.06 5.47
CA GLN A 45 -1.64 2.17 4.59
C GLN A 45 -3.09 2.64 4.35
N TRP A 46 -3.52 3.70 5.03
CA TRP A 46 -4.91 4.17 5.04
C TRP A 46 -5.05 5.57 4.46
N ARG A 47 -6.24 5.87 3.95
CA ARG A 47 -6.70 7.19 3.53
C ARG A 47 -8.19 7.34 3.80
N GLY A 48 -8.71 8.55 3.79
CA GLY A 48 -10.15 8.79 3.86
C GLY A 48 -10.87 8.37 2.57
N VAL A 49 -12.16 8.04 2.69
CA VAL A 49 -13.03 7.88 1.53
C VAL A 49 -13.08 9.20 0.74
N ASN A 50 -12.92 9.11 -0.59
CA ASN A 50 -12.86 10.26 -1.51
C ASN A 50 -11.71 11.26 -1.25
N THR A 51 -10.68 10.87 -0.50
CA THR A 51 -9.47 11.68 -0.28
C THR A 51 -8.21 10.87 -0.56
N ASP A 52 -7.11 11.56 -0.89
CA ASP A 52 -5.80 10.94 -1.11
C ASP A 52 -4.98 10.77 0.18
N SER A 53 -5.39 11.45 1.25
CA SER A 53 -4.72 11.44 2.56
C SER A 53 -5.62 10.87 3.65
N PHE A 54 -4.98 10.48 4.76
CA PHE A 54 -5.67 10.13 6.00
C PHE A 54 -6.42 11.35 6.58
N PRO A 55 -7.60 11.18 7.21
CA PRO A 55 -8.34 12.31 7.77
C PRO A 55 -7.53 13.08 8.81
N GLY A 56 -7.45 14.41 8.68
CA GLY A 56 -6.78 15.28 9.66
C GLY A 56 -7.53 15.44 10.99
N LYS A 57 -8.71 14.82 11.14
CA LYS A 57 -9.55 14.84 12.34
C LYS A 57 -10.42 13.59 12.42
N GLY A 58 -10.98 13.34 13.60
CA GLY A 58 -11.97 12.28 13.83
C GLY A 58 -11.40 10.87 13.96
N TRP A 59 -10.08 10.72 13.82
CA TRP A 59 -9.31 9.51 14.08
C TRP A 59 -8.09 9.86 14.92
N LYS A 60 -7.68 8.93 15.78
CA LYS A 60 -6.50 9.08 16.64
C LYS A 60 -5.78 7.75 16.77
N VAL A 61 -4.46 7.76 16.76
CA VAL A 61 -3.64 6.62 17.17
C VAL A 61 -3.17 6.85 18.60
N GLU A 62 -3.48 5.94 19.50
CA GLU A 62 -3.11 6.01 20.91
C GLU A 62 -3.02 4.60 21.49
N ASP A 63 -1.97 4.33 22.28
CA ASP A 63 -1.77 3.05 22.98
C ASP A 63 -1.92 1.81 22.07
N GLY A 64 -1.32 1.84 20.88
CA GLY A 64 -1.38 0.73 19.93
C GLY A 64 -2.72 0.57 19.22
N GLN A 65 -3.66 1.51 19.37
CA GLN A 65 -5.03 1.41 18.85
C GLN A 65 -5.31 2.55 17.86
N LEU A 66 -6.08 2.23 16.82
CA LEU A 66 -6.66 3.21 15.92
C LEU A 66 -8.11 3.49 16.35
N ILE A 67 -8.35 4.70 16.85
CA ILE A 67 -9.58 5.08 17.58
C ILE A 67 -10.39 6.08 16.77
N VAL A 68 -11.69 5.82 16.62
CA VAL A 68 -12.67 6.74 16.03
C VAL A 68 -13.13 7.75 17.07
N LEU A 69 -12.94 9.04 16.80
CA LEU A 69 -13.43 10.16 17.61
C LEU A 69 -14.74 10.78 17.07
N GLY A 70 -15.14 10.38 15.85
CA GLY A 70 -16.31 10.93 15.14
C GLY A 70 -15.97 12.14 14.27
N GLY A 71 -16.78 12.38 13.24
CA GLY A 71 -16.63 13.54 12.34
C GLY A 71 -15.41 13.52 11.39
N GLY A 72 -14.70 12.39 11.32
CA GLY A 72 -13.57 12.15 10.40
C GLY A 72 -13.94 11.41 9.11
N GLY A 73 -15.14 10.83 9.05
CA GLY A 73 -15.56 9.94 7.97
C GLY A 73 -14.87 8.58 8.01
N ASP A 74 -15.18 7.75 7.01
CA ASP A 74 -14.64 6.40 6.89
C ASP A 74 -13.24 6.41 6.28
N ILE A 75 -12.45 5.39 6.61
CA ILE A 75 -11.12 5.15 6.05
C ILE A 75 -11.10 3.86 5.23
N ILE A 76 -10.24 3.84 4.23
CA ILE A 76 -10.01 2.71 3.34
C ILE A 76 -8.51 2.50 3.15
N THR A 77 -8.12 1.28 2.83
CA THR A 77 -6.75 0.99 2.43
C THR A 77 -6.39 1.74 1.16
N LYS A 78 -5.11 2.11 1.02
CA LYS A 78 -4.59 2.69 -0.23
C LYS A 78 -4.58 1.67 -1.36
N GLU A 79 -4.18 0.45 -1.02
CA GLU A 79 -4.18 -0.69 -1.93
C GLU A 79 -5.58 -1.32 -2.06
N GLN A 80 -5.84 -1.94 -3.21
CA GLN A 80 -7.06 -2.69 -3.49
C GLN A 80 -6.77 -4.19 -3.47
N TYR A 81 -7.70 -4.95 -2.89
CA TYR A 81 -7.58 -6.40 -2.75
C TYR A 81 -8.81 -7.05 -3.41
N ALA A 82 -8.58 -8.13 -4.15
CA ALA A 82 -9.66 -8.94 -4.74
C ALA A 82 -10.01 -10.08 -3.79
N ASP A 83 -9.20 -11.13 -3.76
CA ASP A 83 -9.34 -12.25 -2.83
C ASP A 83 -8.42 -12.03 -1.62
N PHE A 84 -8.99 -12.01 -0.42
CA PHE A 84 -8.22 -11.80 0.80
C PHE A 84 -8.87 -12.47 2.01
N HIS A 85 -8.04 -12.73 3.02
CA HIS A 85 -8.49 -12.96 4.39
C HIS A 85 -8.13 -11.73 5.21
N LEU A 86 -9.11 -11.13 5.90
CA LEU A 86 -8.90 -10.00 6.79
C LEU A 86 -9.01 -10.48 8.23
N LYS A 87 -8.02 -10.14 9.05
CA LYS A 87 -8.06 -10.31 10.50
C LYS A 87 -7.99 -8.94 11.15
N ALA A 88 -8.97 -8.64 12.00
CA ALA A 88 -9.04 -7.40 12.75
C ALA A 88 -9.60 -7.67 14.15
N GLU A 89 -9.14 -6.88 15.12
CA GLU A 89 -9.71 -6.81 16.46
C GLU A 89 -10.36 -5.45 16.63
N PHE A 90 -11.54 -5.41 17.23
CA PHE A 90 -12.28 -4.17 17.44
C PHE A 90 -12.94 -4.16 18.82
N LYS A 91 -13.15 -2.95 19.34
CA LYS A 91 -13.82 -2.71 20.61
C LYS A 91 -14.78 -1.55 20.45
N LEU A 92 -16.02 -1.75 20.87
CA LEU A 92 -17.11 -0.80 20.74
C LEU A 92 -17.47 -0.21 22.11
N THR A 93 -17.92 1.04 22.12
CA THR A 93 -18.58 1.64 23.29
C THR A 93 -20.09 1.36 23.23
N PRO A 94 -20.82 1.39 24.37
CA PRO A 94 -22.26 1.18 24.38
C PRO A 94 -23.00 2.12 23.41
N GLY A 95 -23.81 1.56 22.52
CA GLY A 95 -24.59 2.33 21.53
C GLY A 95 -23.81 2.79 20.29
N SER A 96 -22.53 2.44 20.17
CA SER A 96 -21.74 2.73 18.97
C SER A 96 -22.09 1.80 17.80
N ASN A 97 -21.82 2.27 16.57
CA ASN A 97 -22.02 1.52 15.33
C ASN A 97 -20.83 1.78 14.39
N SER A 98 -20.23 0.70 13.88
CA SER A 98 -19.13 0.70 12.91
C SER A 98 -19.09 -0.65 12.19
N GLY A 99 -18.42 -0.74 11.04
CA GLY A 99 -18.30 -1.96 10.24
C GLY A 99 -17.76 -1.70 8.84
#